data_AF-A0ABD0NWZ2-F1
#
_entry.id   AF-A0ABD0NWZ2-F1
#
_cell.length_a   1.000
_cell.length_b   1.000
_cell.length_c   1.000
_cell.angle_alpha   90.00
_cell.angle_beta   90.00
_cell.angle_gamma   90.00
#
_symmetry.space_group_name_H-M   'P 1'
#
loop_
_entity.id
_entity.type
_entity.pdbx_description
1 polymer ?
#
loop_
_entity_poly.entity_id
_entity_poly.type
_entity_poly.pdbx_seq_one_letter_code
_entity_poly.pdbx_strand_id
1 'polypeptide(L)' 'GVLSSKNYPGTYPNNSWCEWQIHVPIGHTIVLKFGDLNMEKKGCESDYLKVLKGSHGTEN' A
#
# COMPACT_ATOMS: atom_id res chain seq x y z
N GLY A 1 -10.57 7.21 -2.26
CA GLY A 1 -10.61 6.05 -3.17
C GLY A 1 -10.40 4.77 -2.39
N VAL A 2 -10.38 3.62 -3.08
CA VAL A 2 -10.11 2.30 -2.49
C VAL A 2 -8.96 1.65 -3.26
N LEU A 3 -8.01 1.05 -2.54
CA LEU A 3 -6.93 0.25 -3.09
C LEU A 3 -7.08 -1.18 -2.58
N SER A 4 -6.81 -2.15 -3.43
CA SER A 4 -6.91 -3.57 -3.09
C SER A 4 -5.72 -4.36 -3.64
N SER A 5 -5.42 -5.49 -3.00
CA SER A 5 -4.48 -6.45 -3.56
C SER A 5 -4.97 -6.98 -4.91
N LYS A 6 -4.04 -7.49 -5.72
CA LYS A 6 -4.41 -8.24 -6.92
C LYS A 6 -5.30 -9.41 -6.52
N ASN A 7 -6.40 -9.59 -7.25
CA ASN A 7 -7.41 -10.63 -7.04
C ASN A 7 -8.31 -10.50 -5.81
N TYR A 8 -8.22 -9.42 -5.01
CA TYR A 8 -9.18 -9.18 -3.92
C TYR A 8 -10.63 -9.33 -4.43
N PRO A 9 -11.51 -10.10 -3.75
CA PRO A 9 -11.37 -10.65 -2.38
C PRO A 9 -10.68 -12.03 -2.30
N GLY A 10 -10.20 -12.58 -3.41
CA GLY A 10 -9.39 -13.79 -3.43
C GLY A 10 -7.95 -13.58 -2.94
N THR A 11 -7.18 -14.68 -2.89
CA THR A 11 -5.80 -14.67 -2.42
C THR A 11 -4.89 -13.85 -3.36
N TYR A 12 -4.01 -13.05 -2.76
CA TYR A 12 -2.97 -12.35 -3.52
C TYR A 12 -2.01 -13.37 -4.17
N PRO A 13 -1.49 -13.11 -5.39
CA PRO A 13 -0.56 -14.03 -6.03
C PRO A 13 0.80 -14.07 -5.31
N ASN A 14 1.41 -15.25 -5.24
CA ASN A 14 2.80 -15.41 -4.80
C ASN A 14 3.75 -14.60 -5.68
N ASN A 15 4.90 -14.20 -5.12
CA ASN A 15 5.94 -13.42 -5.82
C ASN A 15 5.43 -12.08 -6.40
N SER A 16 4.41 -11.49 -5.77
CA SER A 16 3.88 -10.20 -6.20
C SER A 16 4.70 -9.05 -5.61
N TRP A 17 5.16 -8.15 -6.48
CA TRP A 17 5.64 -6.82 -6.09
C TRP A 17 4.63 -5.77 -6.57
N CYS A 18 3.95 -5.11 -5.63
CA CYS A 18 2.96 -4.08 -5.92
C CYS A 18 3.35 -2.77 -5.23
N GLU A 19 3.27 -1.66 -5.96
CA GLU A 19 3.56 -0.33 -5.46
C GLU A 19 2.46 0.64 -5.91
N TRP A 20 2.07 1.53 -5.00
CA TRP A 20 1.11 2.59 -5.28
C TRP A 20 1.67 3.91 -4.76
N GLN A 21 1.68 4.93 -5.62
CA GLN A 21 2.00 6.30 -5.24
C GLN A 21 0.71 7.11 -5.11
N ILE A 22 0.45 7.63 -3.91
CA ILE A 22 -0.75 8.41 -3.61
C ILE A 22 -0.34 9.87 -3.48
N HIS A 23 -0.86 10.71 -4.37
CA HIS A 23 -0.63 12.15 -4.36
C HIS A 23 -1.92 12.88 -4.01
N VAL A 24 -1.81 13.91 -3.18
CA VAL A 24 -2.89 14.84 -2.87
C VAL A 24 -2.36 16.27 -3.03
N PRO A 25 -3.22 17.26 -3.31
CA PRO A 25 -2.80 18.66 -3.38
C PRO A 25 -2.14 19.13 -2.07
N ILE A 26 -1.30 20.16 -2.19
CA ILE A 26 -0.64 20.79 -1.04
C ILE A 26 -1.69 21.21 0.01
N GLY A 27 -1.34 21.05 1.29
CA GLY A 27 -2.23 21.34 2.42
C GLY A 27 -3.22 20.23 2.77
N HIS A 28 -3.27 19.14 2.00
CA HIS A 28 -4.10 17.97 2.30
C HIS A 28 -3.31 16.87 2.99
N THR A 29 -4.01 16.05 3.78
CA THR A 29 -3.42 14.90 4.49
C THR A 29 -4.01 13.60 3.95
N ILE A 30 -3.14 12.61 3.73
CA ILE A 30 -3.58 11.25 3.39
C ILE A 30 -3.85 10.48 4.68
N VAL A 31 -5.06 9.94 4.81
CA VAL A 31 -5.44 9.02 5.88
C VAL A 31 -5.68 7.65 5.27
N LEU A 32 -4.87 6.67 5.66
CA LEU A 32 -5.05 5.27 5.24
C LEU A 32 -5.89 4.52 6.27
N LYS A 33 -6.87 3.75 5.79
CA LYS A 33 -7.70 2.86 6.61
C LYS A 33 -7.69 1.47 5.98
N PHE A 34 -7.31 0.47 6.75
CA PHE A 34 -7.33 -0.93 6.32
C PHE A 34 -8.67 -1.54 6.68
N GLY A 35 -9.50 -1.81 5.67
CA GLY A 35 -10.78 -2.50 5.85
C GLY A 35 -10.65 -4.02 5.91
N ASP A 36 -9.67 -4.57 5.19
CA ASP A 36 -9.29 -5.97 5.21
C ASP A 36 -7.77 -6.08 4.97
N LEU A 37 -7.09 -6.87 5.79
CA LEU A 37 -5.66 -7.12 5.70
C LEU A 37 -5.37 -8.55 6.17
N ASN A 38 -5.05 -9.42 5.21
CA ASN A 38 -4.68 -10.81 5.45
C ASN A 38 -3.37 -11.11 4.71
N MET A 39 -2.36 -11.60 5.44
CA MET A 39 -1.00 -11.88 4.94
C MET A 39 -0.44 -13.12 5.63
N GLU A 40 0.62 -13.72 5.09
CA GLU A 40 1.28 -14.89 5.69
C GLU A 40 1.71 -14.60 7.15
N LYS A 41 1.39 -15.52 8.06
CA LYS A 41 1.61 -15.34 9.52
C LYS A 41 3.06 -15.58 9.98
N LYS A 42 4.03 -15.74 9.07
CA LYS A 42 5.44 -16.03 9.39
C LYS A 42 6.29 -14.76 9.56
N GLY A 43 5.77 -13.78 10.30
CA GLY A 43 6.40 -12.45 10.39
C GLY A 43 6.40 -11.69 9.06
N CYS A 44 7.01 -10.50 9.04
CA CYS A 44 7.04 -9.62 7.86
C CYS A 44 8.20 -9.92 6.90
N GLU A 45 8.89 -11.04 7.06
CA GLU A 45 10.05 -11.41 6.23
C GLU A 45 9.64 -12.02 4.89
N SER A 46 8.49 -12.69 4.84
CA SER A 46 7.94 -13.28 3.62
C SER A 46 7.04 -12.28 2.88
N ASP A 47 5.92 -11.92 3.51
CA ASP A 47 4.96 -10.95 2.98
C ASP A 47 4.87 -9.73 3.91
N TYR A 48 4.79 -8.53 3.32
CA TYR A 48 4.61 -7.32 4.09
C TYR A 48 3.89 -6.23 3.28
N LEU A 49 3.27 -5.31 4.01
CA LEU A 49 2.82 -4.03 3.48
C LEU A 49 3.69 -2.92 4.09
N LYS A 50 4.33 -2.13 3.23
CA LYS A 50 5.16 -1.00 3.66
C LYS A 50 4.50 0.31 3.29
N VAL A 51 4.28 1.17 4.28
CA VAL A 51 3.83 2.55 4.07
C VAL A 51 5.02 3.47 4.26
N LEU A 52 5.41 4.16 3.18
CA LEU A 52 6.52 5.11 3.18
C LEU A 52 5.97 6.53 3.08
N LYS A 53 6.56 7.46 3.84
CA LYS A 53 6.32 8.88 3.61
C LYS A 53 6.93 9.23 2.26
N GLY A 54 6.08 9.62 1.31
CA GLY A 54 6.55 10.14 0.03
C GLY A 54 7.38 11.40 0.24
N SER A 55 8.48 11.53 -0.50
CA SER A 55 9.14 12.82 -0.66
C SER A 55 8.21 13.69 -1.49
N HIS A 56 7.91 14.90 -1.01
CA HIS A 56 7.47 15.94 -1.93
C HIS A 56 8.57 16.05 -2.98
N GLY A 57 8.26 15.81 -4.26
CA GLY A 57 9.17 16.21 -5.31
C GLY A 57 9.49 17.68 -5.04
N THR A 58 10.73 18.00 -4.74
CA THR A 58 11.19 19.38 -4.92
C THR A 58 11.11 19.59 -6.41
N GLU A 59 9.98 20.10 -6.87
CA GLU A 59 9.88 20.71 -8.19
C GLU A 59 10.97 21.80 -8.21
N ASN A 60 11.97 21.60 -9.07
CA ASN A 60 12.86 22.67 -9.50
C ASN A 60 12.09 23.57 -10.47
#